data_AF-A0A363RBJ9-F1
#
_entry.id   AF-A0A363RBJ9-F1
#
_cell.length_a   1.000
_cell.length_b   1.000
_cell.length_c   1.000
_cell.angle_alpha   90.00
_cell.angle_beta   90.00
_cell.angle_gamma   90.00
#
_symmetry.space_group_name_H-M   'P 1'
#
loop_
_entity.id
_entity.type
_entity.pdbx_description
1 polymer ?
#
loop_
_entity_poly.entity_id
_entity_poly.type
_entity_poly.pdbx_seq_one_letter_code
_entity_poly.pdbx_strand_id
1 'polypeptide(L)'
;MVRILVHHGIDSVEAVRKAYPLGLLAIKGIGLLRLRKIEKAFLPGQSYVPMHSRPKLPFVSGSCLNGSLPVAIVRALARGDITTPEQLRQAYPHELLKIRSLGEGSLREIERVYFPGQRYVPPGNGKIR
;
A
#
# COMPACT_ATOMS: atom_id res chain seq x y z
N MET A 1 22.57 26.01 11.98
CA MET A 1 21.19 25.98 11.44
C MET A 1 20.94 27.20 10.57
N VAL A 2 21.21 28.40 11.07
CA VAL A 2 21.05 29.69 10.34
C VAL A 2 21.78 29.73 8.99
N ARG A 3 23.02 29.21 8.88
CA ARG A 3 23.79 29.23 7.62
C ARG A 3 23.12 28.52 6.44
N ILE A 4 22.32 27.48 6.68
CA ILE A 4 21.62 26.73 5.62
C ILE A 4 20.43 27.55 5.12
N LEU A 5 19.68 28.19 6.02
CA LEU A 5 18.55 29.05 5.66
C LEU A 5 19.02 30.26 4.84
N VAL A 6 20.08 30.94 5.31
CA VAL A 6 20.65 32.11 4.62
C VAL A 6 21.20 31.75 3.24
N HIS A 7 21.84 30.59 3.09
CA HIS A 7 22.31 30.11 1.78
C HIS A 7 21.16 29.88 0.78
N HIS A 8 19.97 29.59 1.27
CA HIS A 8 18.75 29.45 0.48
C HIS A 8 17.90 30.73 0.42
N GLY A 9 18.46 31.88 0.77
CA GLY A 9 17.79 33.18 0.71
C GLY A 9 16.74 33.40 1.81
N ILE A 10 16.79 32.61 2.89
CA ILE A 10 15.92 32.76 4.06
C ILE A 10 16.74 33.44 5.16
N ASP A 11 16.69 34.76 5.16
CA ASP A 11 17.45 35.64 6.05
C ASP A 11 16.59 36.34 7.12
N SER A 12 15.27 36.30 6.99
CA SER A 12 14.30 36.91 7.92
C SER A 12 13.29 35.90 8.49
N VAL A 13 12.65 36.26 9.60
CA VAL A 13 11.59 35.44 10.24
C VAL A 13 10.37 35.36 9.32
N GLU A 14 10.10 36.42 8.58
CA GLU A 14 9.04 36.52 7.57
C GLU A 14 9.31 35.56 6.40
N ALA A 15 10.56 35.45 5.95
CA ALA A 15 10.96 34.49 4.93
C ALA A 15 10.78 33.04 5.42
N VAL A 16 11.09 32.75 6.69
CA VAL A 16 10.85 31.43 7.31
C VAL A 16 9.34 31.12 7.31
N ARG A 17 8.50 32.09 7.72
CA ARG A 17 7.04 31.95 7.72
C ARG A 17 6.47 31.69 6.33
N LYS A 18 6.99 32.38 5.31
CA LYS A 18 6.56 32.22 3.91
C LYS A 18 6.98 30.86 3.32
N ALA A 19 8.15 30.36 3.69
CA ALA A 19 8.66 29.07 3.21
C ALA A 19 8.08 27.85 3.96
N TYR A 20 7.45 28.07 5.11
CA TYR A 20 6.89 27.00 5.92
C TYR A 20 5.61 26.39 5.29
N PRO A 21 5.36 25.07 5.44
CA PRO A 21 6.27 24.04 5.95
C PRO A 21 7.07 23.35 4.82
N LEU A 22 6.51 23.26 3.61
CA LEU A 22 7.05 22.44 2.52
C LEU A 22 8.30 23.04 1.87
N GLY A 23 8.38 24.38 1.77
CA GLY A 23 9.56 25.05 1.22
C GLY A 23 10.81 24.86 2.10
N LEU A 24 10.62 24.81 3.43
CA LEU A 24 11.70 24.48 4.36
C LEU A 24 12.13 23.02 4.24
N LEU A 25 11.18 22.08 4.09
CA LEU A 25 11.48 20.66 3.90
C LEU A 25 12.10 20.33 2.53
N ALA A 26 11.90 21.19 1.53
CA ALA A 26 12.53 21.05 0.21
C ALA A 26 14.05 21.35 0.25
N ILE A 27 14.54 22.04 1.28
CA ILE A 27 15.95 22.36 1.42
C ILE A 27 16.74 21.11 1.83
N LYS A 28 17.77 20.78 1.03
CA LYS A 28 18.65 19.64 1.31
C LYS A 28 19.27 19.78 2.70
N GLY A 29 19.00 18.78 3.54
CA GLY A 29 19.48 18.76 4.92
C GLY A 29 18.55 19.40 5.94
N ILE A 30 17.34 19.83 5.57
CA ILE A 30 16.26 20.15 6.52
C ILE A 30 15.26 19.00 6.53
N GLY A 31 15.49 18.04 7.44
CA GLY A 31 14.48 17.03 7.78
C GLY A 31 13.57 17.49 8.93
N LEU A 32 12.58 16.66 9.28
CA LEU A 32 11.59 16.94 10.32
C LEU A 32 12.20 17.38 11.66
N LEU A 33 13.35 16.82 12.07
CA LEU A 33 14.03 17.21 13.31
C LEU A 33 14.51 18.66 13.28
N ARG A 34 15.01 19.13 12.13
CA ARG A 34 15.46 20.52 11.97
C ARG A 34 14.29 21.46 11.78
N LEU A 35 13.22 21.02 11.10
CA LEU A 35 11.96 21.75 11.02
C LEU A 35 11.39 22.02 12.42
N ARG A 36 11.36 21.01 13.30
CA ARG A 36 10.93 21.18 14.71
C ARG A 36 11.76 22.20 15.49
N LYS A 37 13.06 22.28 15.23
CA LYS A 37 13.92 23.31 15.86
C LYS A 37 13.59 24.72 15.33
N ILE A 38 13.26 24.84 14.04
CA ILE A 38 12.80 26.09 13.43
C ILE A 38 11.44 26.49 14.01
N GLU A 39 10.49 25.56 14.11
CA GLU A 39 9.18 25.78 14.73
C GLU A 39 9.32 26.33 16.15
N LYS A 40 10.15 25.68 16.97
CA LYS A 40 10.38 26.11 18.36
C LYS A 40 11.01 27.50 18.49
N ALA A 41 11.80 27.92 17.50
CA ALA A 41 12.54 29.19 17.53
C ALA A 41 11.78 30.35 16.87
N PHE A 42 11.03 30.09 15.80
CA PHE A 42 10.46 31.13 14.93
C PHE A 42 8.95 31.03 14.75
N LEU A 43 8.32 29.88 15.07
CA LEU A 43 6.89 29.62 14.86
C LEU A 43 6.26 29.02 16.13
N PRO A 44 6.30 29.71 17.28
CA PRO A 44 5.76 29.17 18.53
C PRO A 44 4.28 28.84 18.36
N GLY A 45 3.89 27.61 18.73
CA GLY A 45 2.52 27.11 18.59
C GLY A 45 2.17 26.53 17.21
N GLN A 46 3.06 26.60 16.21
CA GLN A 46 2.91 25.86 14.96
C GLN A 46 3.72 24.58 15.01
N SER A 47 3.12 23.49 14.53
CA SER A 47 3.78 22.19 14.41
C SER A 47 3.32 21.52 13.12
N TYR A 48 4.25 21.25 12.22
CA TYR A 48 3.96 20.54 11.00
C TYR A 48 3.83 19.06 11.30
N VAL A 49 2.61 18.56 11.19
CA VAL A 49 2.35 17.13 11.17
C VAL A 49 2.37 16.69 9.71
N PRO A 50 3.38 15.95 9.25
CA PRO A 50 3.32 15.37 7.92
C PRO A 50 2.07 14.51 7.85
N MET A 51 1.18 14.82 6.91
CA MET A 51 0.14 13.89 6.51
C MET A 51 0.85 12.69 5.89
N HIS A 52 1.17 11.71 6.73
CA HIS A 52 1.35 10.37 6.24
C HIS A 52 0.01 10.01 5.61
N SER A 53 -0.06 10.01 4.28
CA SER A 53 -1.09 9.25 3.59
C SER A 53 -0.98 7.85 4.19
N ARG A 54 -1.96 7.47 5.01
CA ARG A 54 -2.04 6.10 5.48
C ARG A 54 -1.91 5.24 4.22
N PRO A 55 -1.02 4.24 4.17
CA PRO A 55 -1.07 3.30 3.06
C PRO A 55 -2.54 2.88 2.96
N LYS A 56 -3.15 3.05 1.78
CA LYS A 56 -4.52 2.59 1.55
C LYS A 56 -4.57 1.18 2.13
N LEU A 57 -5.45 0.96 3.12
CA LEU A 57 -5.73 -0.37 3.64
C LEU A 57 -5.86 -1.30 2.42
N PRO A 58 -5.31 -2.53 2.46
CA PRO A 58 -4.88 -3.24 1.26
C PRO A 58 -6.02 -3.77 0.39
N PHE A 59 -7.23 -3.22 0.51
CA PHE A 59 -8.37 -3.52 -0.34
C PHE A 59 -8.05 -3.24 -1.81
N VAL A 60 -8.36 -4.21 -2.66
CA VAL A 60 -8.32 -4.01 -4.11
C VAL A 60 -9.55 -3.18 -4.48
N SER A 61 -9.33 -1.98 -5.02
CA SER A 61 -10.44 -1.11 -5.42
C SER A 61 -11.37 -1.83 -6.41
N GLY A 62 -12.68 -1.83 -6.14
CA GLY A 62 -13.67 -2.44 -7.00
C GLY A 62 -13.83 -3.97 -6.89
N SER A 63 -13.10 -4.63 -5.98
CA SER A 63 -13.30 -6.08 -5.77
C SER A 63 -14.35 -6.38 -4.69
N CYS A 64 -15.33 -7.19 -5.05
CA CYS A 64 -16.34 -7.73 -4.14
C CYS A 64 -15.80 -8.88 -3.27
N LEU A 65 -14.55 -9.31 -3.51
CA LEU A 65 -13.88 -10.39 -2.78
C LEU A 65 -13.11 -9.87 -1.54
N ASN A 66 -13.02 -8.54 -1.41
CA ASN A 66 -12.43 -7.89 -0.24
C ASN A 66 -13.22 -8.25 1.03
N GLY A 67 -12.51 -8.65 2.09
CA GLY A 67 -13.12 -8.99 3.39
C GLY A 67 -13.56 -10.45 3.51
N SER A 68 -13.88 -11.14 2.41
CA SER A 68 -14.17 -12.57 2.39
C SER A 68 -12.92 -13.44 2.23
N LEU A 69 -11.90 -12.94 1.52
CA LEU A 69 -10.62 -13.62 1.33
C LEU A 69 -9.45 -12.80 1.89
N PRO A 70 -8.34 -13.46 2.26
CA PRO A 70 -7.08 -12.80 2.57
C PRO A 70 -6.65 -11.87 1.44
N VAL A 71 -6.13 -10.71 1.81
CA VAL A 71 -5.81 -9.66 0.84
C VAL A 71 -4.77 -10.05 -0.20
N ALA A 72 -3.86 -10.96 0.15
CA ALA A 72 -2.89 -11.51 -0.78
C ALA A 72 -3.57 -12.28 -1.93
N ILE A 73 -4.63 -13.03 -1.60
CA ILE A 73 -5.42 -13.80 -2.56
C ILE A 73 -6.24 -12.86 -3.43
N VAL A 74 -6.92 -11.87 -2.83
CA VAL A 74 -7.70 -10.87 -3.58
C VAL A 74 -6.80 -10.08 -4.54
N ARG A 75 -5.58 -9.72 -4.14
CA ARG A 75 -4.60 -9.06 -5.02
C ARG A 75 -4.12 -9.97 -6.14
N ALA A 76 -3.96 -11.27 -5.89
CA ALA A 76 -3.57 -12.22 -6.93
C ALA A 76 -4.71 -12.40 -7.95
N LEU A 77 -5.94 -12.57 -7.48
CA LEU A 77 -7.15 -12.67 -8.31
C LEU A 77 -7.35 -11.42 -9.17
N ALA A 78 -7.18 -10.23 -8.58
CA ALA A 78 -7.29 -8.97 -9.29
C ALA A 78 -6.24 -8.77 -10.39
N ARG A 79 -5.06 -9.41 -10.28
CA ARG A 79 -4.07 -9.41 -11.39
C ARG A 79 -4.50 -10.29 -12.55
N GLY A 80 -5.37 -11.27 -12.31
CA GLY A 80 -6.00 -12.09 -13.33
C GLY A 80 -7.38 -11.57 -13.74
N ASP A 81 -7.69 -10.29 -13.47
CA ASP A 81 -8.96 -9.64 -13.77
C ASP A 81 -10.20 -10.30 -13.12
N ILE A 82 -10.01 -11.04 -12.03
CA ILE A 82 -11.08 -11.65 -11.23
C ILE A 82 -11.38 -10.75 -10.04
N THR A 83 -12.49 -10.02 -10.09
CA THR A 83 -12.93 -9.10 -9.04
C THR A 83 -14.27 -9.47 -8.41
N THR A 84 -15.00 -10.42 -9.01
CA THR A 84 -16.34 -10.87 -8.60
C THR A 84 -16.40 -12.37 -8.31
N PRO A 85 -17.33 -12.83 -7.45
CA PRO A 85 -17.56 -14.26 -7.21
C PRO A 85 -17.98 -15.04 -8.46
N GLU A 86 -18.65 -14.39 -9.42
CA GLU A 86 -19.11 -15.01 -10.67
C GLU A 86 -17.91 -15.34 -11.57
N GLN A 87 -16.99 -14.38 -11.75
CA GLN A 87 -15.73 -14.60 -12.48
C GLN A 87 -14.87 -15.67 -11.80
N LEU A 88 -14.86 -15.69 -10.46
CA LEU A 88 -14.15 -16.69 -9.68
C LEU A 88 -14.69 -18.10 -9.94
N ARG A 89 -16.02 -18.26 -10.05
CA ARG A 89 -16.69 -19.53 -10.39
C ARG A 89 -16.39 -19.98 -11.83
N GLN A 90 -16.26 -19.05 -12.77
CA GLN A 90 -15.91 -19.35 -14.16
C GLN A 90 -14.44 -19.75 -14.33
N ALA A 91 -13.54 -19.15 -13.57
CA ALA A 91 -12.10 -19.43 -13.62
C ALA A 91 -11.70 -20.72 -12.88
N TYR A 92 -12.57 -21.25 -12.03
CA TYR A 92 -12.29 -22.47 -11.27
C TYR A 92 -12.27 -23.71 -12.18
N PRO A 93 -11.36 -24.68 -11.97
CA PRO A 93 -10.18 -24.65 -11.09
C PRO A 93 -8.88 -24.26 -11.82
N HIS A 94 -8.80 -24.48 -13.13
CA HIS A 94 -7.54 -24.45 -13.88
C HIS A 94 -7.01 -23.03 -14.13
N GLU A 95 -7.88 -22.06 -14.40
CA GLU A 95 -7.44 -20.67 -14.64
C GLU A 95 -6.93 -20.03 -13.35
N LEU A 96 -7.49 -20.40 -12.19
CA LEU A 96 -7.00 -19.92 -10.90
C LEU A 96 -5.56 -20.37 -10.61
N LEU A 97 -5.19 -21.58 -11.01
CA LEU A 97 -3.84 -22.11 -10.81
C LEU A 97 -2.82 -21.54 -11.82
N LYS A 98 -3.29 -20.93 -12.92
CA LYS A 98 -2.41 -20.21 -13.87
C LYS A 98 -2.01 -18.83 -13.37
N ILE A 99 -2.77 -18.25 -12.43
CA ILE A 99 -2.49 -16.92 -11.89
C ILE A 99 -1.23 -16.95 -11.03
N ARG A 100 -0.28 -16.08 -11.36
CA ARG A 100 0.95 -15.91 -10.59
C ARG A 100 0.63 -15.60 -9.12
N SER A 101 1.21 -16.38 -8.22
CA SER A 101 1.02 -16.30 -6.76
C SER A 101 -0.28 -16.93 -6.21
N LEU A 102 -1.08 -17.60 -7.04
CA LEU A 102 -2.12 -18.53 -6.55
C LEU A 102 -1.58 -19.96 -6.61
N GLY A 103 -1.31 -20.52 -5.43
CA GLY A 103 -0.93 -21.92 -5.26
C GLY A 103 -2.04 -22.75 -4.62
N GLU A 104 -1.76 -24.02 -4.34
CA GLU A 104 -2.73 -24.93 -3.72
C GLU A 104 -3.30 -24.40 -2.40
N GLY A 105 -2.46 -23.82 -1.52
CA GLY A 105 -2.92 -23.25 -0.25
C GLY A 105 -3.92 -22.10 -0.44
N SER A 106 -3.70 -21.24 -1.43
CA SER A 106 -4.64 -20.18 -1.78
C SER A 106 -5.92 -20.73 -2.40
N LEU A 107 -5.83 -21.80 -3.19
CA LEU A 107 -7.00 -22.49 -3.73
C LEU A 107 -7.86 -23.08 -2.61
N ARG A 108 -7.26 -23.70 -1.59
CA ARG A 108 -7.98 -24.26 -0.43
C ARG A 108 -8.74 -23.20 0.36
N GLU A 109 -8.13 -22.03 0.54
CA GLU A 109 -8.77 -20.86 1.14
C GLU A 109 -9.98 -20.39 0.33
N ILE A 110 -9.83 -20.30 -1.00
CA ILE A 110 -10.93 -19.96 -1.91
C ILE A 110 -12.05 -20.99 -1.86
N GLU A 111 -11.72 -22.29 -1.89
CA GLU A 111 -12.68 -23.39 -1.80
C GLU A 111 -13.48 -23.34 -0.50
N ARG A 112 -12.82 -23.10 0.64
CA ARG A 112 -13.49 -22.98 1.94
C ARG A 112 -14.56 -21.88 1.96
N VAL A 113 -14.32 -20.77 1.27
CA VAL A 113 -15.19 -19.58 1.32
C VAL A 113 -16.27 -19.62 0.23
N TYR A 114 -15.91 -19.98 -1.01
CA TYR A 114 -16.79 -19.86 -2.18
C TYR A 114 -17.27 -21.20 -2.75
N PHE A 115 -16.64 -22.33 -2.39
CA PHE A 115 -16.98 -23.65 -2.91
C PHE A 115 -17.07 -24.69 -1.78
N PRO A 116 -17.98 -24.52 -0.80
CA PRO A 116 -18.07 -25.43 0.33
C PRO A 116 -18.36 -26.87 -0.15
N GLY A 117 -17.51 -27.81 0.24
CA GLY A 117 -17.62 -29.22 -0.14
C GLY A 117 -17.01 -29.59 -1.49
N GLN A 118 -16.53 -28.61 -2.27
CA GLN A 118 -15.81 -28.87 -3.52
C GLN A 118 -14.30 -28.76 -3.27
N ARG A 119 -13.57 -29.82 -3.63
CA ARG A 119 -12.13 -29.89 -3.45
C ARG A 119 -11.47 -30.34 -4.75
N TYR A 120 -10.72 -29.44 -5.39
CA TYR A 120 -9.90 -29.80 -6.52
C TYR A 120 -8.76 -30.71 -6.05
N VAL A 121 -8.67 -31.87 -6.69
CA VAL A 121 -7.55 -32.80 -6.56
C VAL A 121 -6.72 -32.63 -7.83
N PRO A 122 -5.49 -32.13 -7.75
CA PRO A 122 -4.65 -32.05 -8.93
C PRO A 122 -4.48 -33.46 -9.51
N PRO A 123 -4.55 -33.64 -10.84
CA PRO A 123 -4.21 -34.92 -11.46
C PRO A 123 -2.78 -35.23 -11.02
N GLY A 124 -2.62 -36.27 -10.21
CA GLY A 124 -1.36 -36.55 -9.53
C GLY A 124 -0.21 -36.56 -10.52
N ASN A 125 0.91 -35.94 -10.15
CA ASN A 125 2.17 -36.09 -10.86
C ASN A 125 2.47 -37.58 -10.94
N GLY A 126 2.11 -38.20 -12.07
CA GLY A 126 2.58 -39.51 -12.45
C GLY A 126 4.09 -39.39 -12.51
N LYS A 127 4.76 -39.87 -11.45
CA LYS A 127 6.17 -40.23 -11.53
C LYS A 127 6.25 -41.27 -12.65
N ILE A 128 6.64 -40.84 -13.84
CA ILE A 128 7.12 -41.74 -14.87
C ILE A 128 8.37 -42.38 -14.28
N ARG A 129 8.27 -43.70 -14.18
CA ARG A 129 9.17 -44.62 -13.52
C ARG A 129 10.50 -44.71 -14.25
#